data_AF-A0A818VLL2-F1
#
_entry.id   AF-A0A818VLL2-F1
#
_cell.length_a   1.000
_cell.length_b   1.000
_cell.length_c   1.000
_cell.angle_alpha   90.00
_cell.angle_beta   90.00
_cell.angle_gamma   90.00
#
_symmetry.space_group_name_H-M   'P 1'
#
loop_
_entity.id
_entity.type
_entity.pdbx_description
1 polymer ?
#
loop_
_entity_poly.entity_id
_entity_poly.type
_entity_poly.pdbx_seq_one_letter_code
_entity_poly.pdbx_strand_id
1 'polypeptide(L)'
;MLYANKEETKQGSLRSVHSDSNVVQSILEESSVVFDNNDNNEDYEKQADETIDEIWKIFKDDNSWLEEAKSRDGFDIVFSKIYPKWGKIFRLTSNIIGSHSDIVEILFERQEDIPKWSPTVNNCK
;
A
#
# COMPACT_ATOMS: atom_id res chain seq x y z
N MET A 1 1.50 59.15 25.92
CA MET A 1 2.86 59.12 25.33
C MET A 1 3.84 58.97 26.50
N LEU A 2 4.74 58.01 26.64
CA LEU A 2 5.23 56.88 25.85
C LEU A 2 5.75 55.81 26.84
N TYR A 3 5.53 54.56 26.46
CA TYR A 3 6.10 53.26 26.85
C TYR A 3 7.16 53.13 27.96
N ALA A 4 6.88 52.20 28.88
CA ALA A 4 7.83 51.19 29.32
C ALA A 4 7.06 49.91 29.62
N ASN A 5 7.39 48.78 28.99
CA ASN A 5 7.30 47.46 29.61
C ASN A 5 8.10 46.43 28.81
N LYS A 6 8.99 45.74 29.54
CA LYS A 6 9.81 44.60 29.13
C LYS A 6 8.92 43.47 28.61
N GLU A 7 9.27 42.89 27.48
CA GLU A 7 8.74 41.60 27.05
C GLU A 7 9.47 40.48 27.82
N GLU A 8 8.77 39.85 28.76
CA GLU A 8 9.15 38.56 29.32
C GLU A 8 8.63 37.45 28.40
N THR A 9 9.55 36.63 27.91
CA THR A 9 9.32 35.39 27.17
C THR A 9 8.54 34.39 28.02
N LYS A 10 7.26 34.15 27.71
CA LYS A 10 6.53 32.98 28.21
C LYS A 10 6.69 31.82 27.23
N GLN A 11 7.60 30.90 27.54
CA GLN A 11 7.61 29.57 26.96
C GLN A 11 6.28 28.88 27.30
N GLY A 12 5.48 28.59 26.27
CA GLY A 12 4.29 27.77 26.41
C GLY A 12 4.68 26.34 26.77
N SER A 13 4.14 25.84 27.89
CA SER A 13 4.31 24.45 28.35
C SER A 13 3.62 23.50 27.37
N LEU A 14 4.39 22.60 26.77
CA LEU A 14 3.88 21.50 25.95
C LEU A 14 3.14 20.53 26.86
N ARG A 15 1.84 20.35 26.63
CA ARG A 15 1.05 19.31 27.30
C ARG A 15 1.61 17.95 26.88
N SER A 16 2.13 17.20 27.85
CA SER A 16 2.44 15.78 27.70
C SER A 16 1.16 15.04 27.34
N VAL A 17 1.11 14.49 26.13
CA VAL A 17 0.12 13.48 25.76
C VAL A 17 0.65 12.17 26.30
N HIS A 18 0.05 11.68 27.38
CA HIS A 18 0.20 10.28 27.76
C HIS A 18 -0.50 9.46 26.68
N SER A 19 0.26 8.64 25.95
CA SER A 19 -0.32 7.57 25.13
C SER A 19 -0.96 6.56 26.07
N ASP A 20 -2.27 6.65 26.22
CA ASP A 20 -3.06 5.63 26.89
C ASP A 20 -3.03 4.35 26.03
N SER A 21 -2.01 3.52 26.28
CA SER A 21 -1.78 2.19 25.68
C SER A 21 -3.01 1.28 25.73
N ASN A 22 -3.95 1.56 26.65
CA ASN A 22 -5.16 0.79 26.85
C ASN A 22 -6.18 0.95 25.71
N VAL A 23 -6.20 2.10 25.03
CA VAL A 23 -7.12 2.32 23.89
C VAL A 23 -6.71 1.48 22.68
N VAL A 24 -5.40 1.35 22.46
CA VAL A 24 -4.85 0.50 21.39
C VAL A 24 -5.12 -0.98 21.69
N GLN A 25 -5.03 -1.40 22.96
CA GLN A 25 -5.39 -2.77 23.35
C GLN A 25 -6.88 -3.08 23.12
N SER A 26 -7.79 -2.16 23.44
CA SER A 26 -9.23 -2.39 23.20
C SER A 26 -9.60 -2.51 21.72
N ILE A 27 -8.90 -1.79 20.83
CA ILE A 27 -9.14 -1.86 19.38
C ILE A 27 -8.62 -3.19 18.80
N LEU A 28 -7.52 -3.71 19.35
CA LEU A 28 -6.95 -5.00 18.94
C LEU A 28 -7.80 -6.19 19.42
N GLU A 29 -8.49 -6.07 20.55
CA GLU A 29 -9.35 -7.14 21.09
C GLU A 29 -10.70 -7.27 20.36
N GLU A 30 -11.29 -6.19 19.86
CA GLU A 30 -12.56 -6.27 19.10
C GLU A 30 -12.40 -6.79 17.66
N SER A 31 -11.17 -6.90 17.18
CA SER A 31 -10.85 -7.41 15.84
C SER A 31 -10.52 -8.91 15.82
N SER A 32 -10.73 -9.64 16.92
CA SER A 32 -10.49 -11.09 16.97
C SER A 32 -11.55 -11.85 16.17
N VAL A 33 -11.43 -11.78 14.85
CA VAL A 33 -11.94 -12.80 13.94
C VAL A 33 -11.32 -14.10 14.42
N VAL A 34 -12.15 -15.08 14.75
CA VAL A 34 -11.71 -16.43 15.09
C VAL A 34 -11.12 -17.01 13.82
N PHE A 35 -9.82 -16.82 13.62
CA PHE A 35 -9.06 -17.55 12.61
C PHE A 35 -9.01 -19.00 13.08
N ASP A 36 -9.68 -19.86 12.31
CA ASP A 36 -9.67 -21.29 12.50
C ASP A 36 -8.20 -21.74 12.38
N ASN A 37 -7.60 -22.18 13.50
CA ASN A 37 -6.21 -22.63 13.57
C ASN A 37 -6.08 -23.92 12.74
N ASN A 38 -5.82 -23.76 11.45
CA ASN A 38 -5.62 -24.84 10.51
C ASN A 38 -4.24 -24.66 9.89
N ASP A 39 -3.43 -25.72 9.86
CA ASP A 39 -2.03 -25.77 9.37
C ASP A 39 -1.82 -25.13 7.97
N ASN A 40 -2.91 -24.83 7.25
CA ASN A 40 -2.91 -24.08 6.00
C ASN A 40 -2.48 -22.62 6.11
N ASN A 41 -2.56 -21.97 7.29
CA ASN A 41 -2.27 -20.53 7.39
C ASN A 41 -0.77 -20.22 7.25
N GLU A 42 0.09 -21.03 7.86
CA GLU A 42 1.56 -20.84 7.77
C GLU A 42 2.08 -21.01 6.34
N ASP A 43 1.48 -21.92 5.56
CA ASP A 43 1.83 -22.13 4.15
C ASP A 43 1.46 -20.93 3.26
N TYR A 44 0.33 -20.26 3.53
CA TYR A 44 -0.08 -19.06 2.78
C TYR A 44 0.79 -17.86 3.13
N GLU A 45 1.11 -17.65 4.41
CA GLU A 45 2.02 -16.58 4.85
C GLU A 45 3.40 -16.73 4.20
N LYS A 46 3.95 -17.95 4.26
CA LYS A 46 5.23 -18.25 3.61
C LYS A 46 5.20 -18.01 2.11
N GLN A 47 4.13 -18.41 1.42
CA GLN A 47 3.98 -18.16 -0.02
C GLN A 47 3.90 -16.66 -0.33
N ALA A 48 3.23 -15.87 0.51
CA ALA A 48 3.14 -14.43 0.35
C ALA A 48 4.53 -13.79 0.48
N ASP A 49 5.28 -14.16 1.52
CA ASP A 49 6.63 -13.64 1.77
C ASP A 49 7.59 -14.00 0.62
N GLU A 50 7.63 -15.27 0.22
CA GLU A 50 8.46 -15.72 -0.90
C GLU A 50 8.10 -15.00 -2.22
N THR A 51 6.80 -14.72 -2.43
CA THR A 51 6.32 -14.03 -3.63
C THR A 51 6.73 -12.56 -3.61
N ILE A 52 6.59 -11.86 -2.47
CA ILE A 52 6.99 -10.46 -2.32
C ILE A 52 8.50 -10.31 -2.52
N ASP A 53 9.31 -11.19 -1.92
CA ASP A 53 10.76 -11.18 -2.10
C ASP A 53 11.16 -11.35 -3.57
N GLU A 54 10.47 -12.24 -4.28
CA GLU A 54 10.73 -12.47 -5.70
C GLU A 54 10.32 -11.27 -6.57
N ILE A 55 9.19 -10.63 -6.26
CA ILE A 55 8.75 -9.39 -6.89
C ILE A 55 9.80 -8.28 -6.67
N TRP A 56 10.33 -8.13 -5.46
CA TRP A 56 11.39 -7.15 -5.19
C TRP A 56 12.66 -7.38 -5.99
N LYS A 57 13.06 -8.62 -6.24
CA LYS A 57 14.20 -8.93 -7.14
C LYS A 57 13.90 -8.49 -8.56
N ILE A 58 12.67 -8.72 -9.05
CA ILE A 58 12.22 -8.29 -10.39
C ILE A 58 12.31 -6.77 -10.54
N PHE A 59 11.90 -6.02 -9.52
CA PHE A 59 11.90 -4.55 -9.53
C PHE A 59 13.29 -3.94 -9.39
N LYS A 60 14.20 -4.55 -8.61
CA LYS A 60 15.58 -4.07 -8.48
C LYS A 60 16.41 -4.28 -9.74
N ASP A 61 16.03 -5.25 -10.56
CA ASP A 61 16.63 -5.49 -11.87
C ASP A 61 15.96 -4.63 -12.95
N ASP A 62 16.49 -3.42 -13.10
CA ASP A 62 16.07 -2.45 -14.12
C ASP A 62 16.54 -2.81 -15.54
N ASN A 63 17.40 -3.84 -15.68
CA ASN A 63 17.87 -4.23 -16.99
C ASN A 63 16.80 -5.02 -17.75
N SER A 64 16.85 -4.93 -19.08
CA SER A 64 16.14 -5.84 -20.00
C SER A 64 14.60 -5.74 -20.02
N TRP A 65 14.01 -4.65 -19.51
CA TRP A 65 12.60 -4.35 -19.79
C TRP A 65 12.43 -3.80 -21.21
N LEU A 66 11.56 -4.43 -22.00
CA LEU A 66 11.16 -3.99 -23.34
C LEU A 66 9.81 -3.28 -23.27
N GLU A 67 9.68 -2.11 -23.88
CA GLU A 67 8.38 -1.44 -24.04
C GLU A 67 7.52 -2.19 -25.08
N GLU A 68 6.31 -2.60 -24.67
CA GLU A 68 5.35 -3.32 -25.52
C GLU A 68 4.24 -2.41 -26.02
N ALA A 69 3.77 -1.50 -25.18
CA ALA A 69 2.68 -0.58 -25.50
C ALA A 69 2.79 0.70 -24.66
N LYS A 70 2.27 1.79 -25.23
CA LYS A 70 2.18 3.09 -24.58
C LYS A 70 0.84 3.73 -24.94
N SER A 71 0.14 4.31 -23.97
CA SER A 71 -1.07 5.09 -24.19
C SER A 71 -0.77 6.34 -25.02
N ARG A 72 -1.81 6.92 -25.62
CA ARG A 72 -1.66 8.11 -26.48
C ARG A 72 -1.08 9.33 -25.73
N ASP A 73 -1.41 9.48 -24.45
CA ASP A 73 -0.89 10.53 -23.58
C ASP A 73 0.49 10.20 -22.98
N GLY A 74 0.95 8.95 -23.11
CA GLY A 74 2.22 8.48 -22.62
C GLY A 74 2.27 8.21 -21.11
N PHE A 75 1.16 8.33 -20.38
CA PHE A 75 1.12 8.09 -18.94
C PHE A 75 1.05 6.59 -18.60
N ASP A 76 0.43 5.78 -19.46
CA ASP A 76 0.37 4.33 -19.29
C ASP A 76 1.39 3.67 -20.21
N ILE A 77 2.28 2.87 -19.63
CA ILE A 77 3.32 2.14 -20.36
C ILE A 77 3.33 0.68 -19.89
N VAL A 78 3.25 -0.25 -20.83
CA VAL A 78 3.40 -1.67 -20.58
C VAL A 78 4.81 -2.09 -21.02
N PHE A 79 5.54 -2.67 -20.09
CA PHE A 79 6.84 -3.31 -20.35
C PHE A 79 6.71 -4.82 -20.24
N SER A 80 7.63 -5.54 -20.88
CA SER A 80 7.81 -6.97 -20.66
C SER A 80 9.28 -7.34 -20.41
N LYS A 81 9.50 -8.48 -19.76
CA LYS A 81 10.80 -9.16 -19.75
C LYS A 81 10.62 -10.67 -19.61
N ILE A 82 11.63 -11.43 -19.98
CA ILE A 82 11.67 -12.88 -19.70
C ILE A 82 12.29 -13.09 -18.32
N TYR A 83 11.53 -13.68 -17.41
CA TYR A 83 11.95 -14.01 -16.06
C TYR A 83 12.17 -15.52 -15.92
N PRO A 84 13.30 -15.98 -15.32
CA PRO A 84 13.63 -17.41 -15.29
C PRO A 84 12.55 -18.31 -14.70
N LYS A 85 11.84 -17.85 -13.66
CA LYS A 85 10.81 -18.64 -12.95
C LYS A 85 9.46 -18.69 -13.67
N TRP A 86 9.07 -17.61 -14.36
CA TRP A 86 7.70 -17.40 -14.83
C TRP A 86 7.58 -17.15 -16.34
N GLY A 87 8.68 -17.13 -17.08
CA GLY A 87 8.69 -16.81 -18.51
C GLY A 87 8.41 -15.32 -18.74
N LYS A 88 7.60 -14.99 -19.75
CA LYS A 88 7.31 -13.58 -20.08
C LYS A 88 6.42 -12.96 -19.00
N ILE A 89 6.93 -11.94 -18.33
CA ILE A 89 6.19 -11.13 -17.35
C ILE A 89 5.92 -9.73 -17.91
N PHE A 90 4.90 -9.07 -17.38
CA PHE A 90 4.51 -7.71 -17.77
C PHE A 90 4.54 -6.76 -16.57
N ARG A 91 4.96 -5.52 -16.82
CA ARG A 91 4.90 -4.43 -15.85
C ARG A 91 4.10 -3.29 -16.45
N LEU A 92 3.00 -2.91 -15.78
CA LEU A 92 2.24 -1.71 -16.09
C LEU A 92 2.75 -0.57 -15.22
N THR A 93 3.09 0.56 -15.84
CA THR A 93 3.35 1.83 -15.16
C THR A 93 2.28 2.81 -15.61
N SER A 94 1.65 3.50 -14.66
CA SER A 94 0.56 4.46 -14.90
C SER A 94 0.70 5.64 -13.94
N ASN A 95 0.14 6.79 -14.30
CA ASN A 95 0.00 7.94 -13.42
C ASN A 95 -1.44 8.06 -12.94
N ILE A 96 -1.66 7.80 -11.65
CA ILE A 96 -2.98 7.80 -11.04
C ILE A 96 -3.18 9.12 -10.28
N ILE A 97 -4.28 9.81 -10.58
CA ILE A 97 -4.69 11.01 -9.85
C ILE A 97 -5.43 10.58 -8.58
N GLY A 98 -4.86 10.88 -7.42
CA GLY A 98 -5.44 10.57 -6.12
C GLY A 98 -4.41 10.63 -5.01
N SER A 99 -4.86 10.62 -3.75
CA SER A 99 -3.93 10.39 -2.65
C SER A 99 -3.54 8.92 -2.58
N HIS A 100 -2.38 8.63 -1.99
CA HIS A 100 -1.95 7.25 -1.78
C HIS A 100 -3.00 6.44 -0.99
N SER A 101 -3.59 7.04 0.04
CA SER A 101 -4.62 6.41 0.87
C SER A 101 -5.86 6.04 0.06
N ASP A 102 -6.34 6.93 -0.81
CA ASP A 102 -7.51 6.65 -1.64
C ASP A 102 -7.27 5.45 -2.58
N ILE A 103 -6.06 5.36 -3.14
CA ILE A 103 -5.67 4.28 -4.03
C ILE A 103 -5.61 2.95 -3.26
N VAL A 104 -5.04 2.96 -2.05
CA VAL A 104 -4.97 1.77 -1.19
C VAL A 104 -6.36 1.28 -0.80
N GLU A 105 -7.23 2.18 -0.37
CA GLU A 105 -8.61 1.85 0.01
C GLU A 105 -9.35 1.18 -1.16
N ILE A 106 -9.32 1.81 -2.34
CA ILE A 106 -10.09 1.35 -3.50
C ILE A 106 -9.57 0.03 -4.06
N LEU A 107 -8.24 -0.17 -4.09
CA LEU A 107 -7.64 -1.34 -4.75
C LEU A 107 -7.46 -2.54 -3.82
N PHE A 108 -7.23 -2.33 -2.51
CA PHE A 108 -6.86 -3.42 -1.60
C PHE A 108 -7.87 -3.61 -0.48
N GLU A 109 -8.34 -2.54 0.17
CA GLU A 109 -9.30 -2.65 1.27
C GLU A 109 -10.72 -2.96 0.77
N ARG A 110 -11.04 -2.52 -0.45
CA ARG A 110 -12.35 -2.70 -1.10
C ARG A 110 -12.26 -3.50 -2.39
N GLN A 111 -11.34 -4.46 -2.46
CA GLN A 111 -11.11 -5.27 -3.66
C GLN A 111 -12.38 -6.01 -4.17
N GLU A 112 -13.30 -6.38 -3.27
CA GLU A 112 -14.59 -6.98 -3.61
C GLU A 112 -15.49 -6.07 -4.47
N ASP A 113 -15.26 -4.75 -4.42
CA ASP A 113 -15.97 -3.77 -5.23
C ASP A 113 -15.40 -3.62 -6.65
N ILE A 114 -14.20 -4.15 -6.94
CA ILE A 114 -13.53 -4.03 -8.26
C ILE A 114 -14.45 -4.43 -9.43
N PRO A 115 -15.20 -5.55 -9.38
CA PRO A 115 -16.10 -5.93 -10.48
C PRO A 115 -17.20 -4.91 -10.79
N LYS A 116 -17.55 -4.03 -9.84
CA LYS A 116 -18.58 -2.99 -10.06
C LYS A 116 -18.12 -1.91 -11.03
N TRP A 117 -16.82 -1.68 -11.15
CA TRP A 117 -16.25 -0.60 -11.95
C TRP A 117 -15.23 -1.07 -13.00
N SER A 118 -14.60 -2.24 -12.82
CA SER A 118 -13.62 -2.77 -13.76
C SER A 118 -14.25 -3.82 -14.70
N PRO A 119 -14.41 -3.52 -16.00
CA PRO A 119 -14.98 -4.48 -16.95
C PRO A 119 -14.05 -5.68 -17.22
N THR A 120 -12.79 -5.63 -16.77
CA THR A 120 -11.83 -6.72 -16.93
C THR A 120 -11.94 -7.77 -15.82
N VAL A 121 -12.68 -7.47 -14.75
CA VAL A 121 -12.84 -8.35 -13.58
C VAL A 121 -14.32 -8.70 -13.42
N ASN A 122 -14.65 -9.98 -13.61
CA ASN A 122 -16.03 -10.44 -13.51
C ASN A 122 -16.47 -10.73 -12.06
N ASN A 123 -15.54 -11.12 -11.20
CA ASN A 123 -15.80 -11.47 -9.80
C ASN A 123 -14.52 -11.33 -8.98
N CYS A 124 -14.66 -10.93 -7.71
CA CYS A 124 -13.59 -10.88 -6.73
C CYS A 124 -14.20 -11.39 -5.42
N LYS A 125 -13.62 -12.43 -4.82
CA LYS A 125 -14.09 -13.10 -3.61
C LYS A 125 -12.92 -13.29 -2.67
#